data_AF-A0A2R6QEU5-F1
#
_entry.id   AF-A0A2R6QEU5-F1
#
_cell.length_a   1.000
_cell.length_b   1.000
_cell.length_c   1.000
_cell.angle_alpha   90.00
_cell.angle_beta   90.00
_cell.angle_gamma   90.00
#
_symmetry.space_group_name_H-M   'P 1'
#
loop_
_entity.id
_entity.type
_entity.pdbx_description
1 polymer ?
#
loop_
_entity_poly.entity_id
_entity_poly.type
_entity_poly.pdbx_seq_one_letter_code
_entity_poly.pdbx_strand_id
1 'polypeptide(L)'
;MSDASDILPPSLDLPPHLSAQKYFFVCTLTVAAWDTLVLSPRSWRLFRTKGWPFLKIAYHFLRIFMPVEFTIVGVAFFDTKWSQETCSHFFLFEPICTAILLAVCSAVHVIRINAIYDKDRRVFTPMVALYAIQILITAICCGFYRSTPLLIGQGCIAEPKHSWVGIYWISATMLYTASFGLALSRAIRSLKIKKISYWKLMLRDGLNLYAAVFLVNLVNMLFWFIITPTGPEDPIRTIVTSMSAVLTASMTLRIILSVRGTLEKGGSYAVNSAAHSHSHPSTHVISTHRPAQGPVLSLQQPGTGTFNVPLGATESKTHDWVDDKASDQMGMSEVKGEGDFPVESGLGTPTSEDAPKGVKITIDTETAF
;
A
#
# COMPACT_ATOMS: atom_id res chain seq x y z
N MET A 1 4.73 8.11 54.94
CA MET A 1 5.40 7.72 53.67
C MET A 1 5.02 8.80 52.69
N SER A 2 5.95 9.70 52.39
CA SER A 2 5.78 10.69 51.33
C SER A 2 5.71 9.91 50.02
N ASP A 3 4.61 10.04 49.28
CA ASP A 3 4.49 9.36 48.00
C ASP A 3 5.61 9.80 47.07
N ALA A 4 6.23 8.86 46.35
CA ALA A 4 7.35 9.12 45.46
C ALA A 4 6.97 10.07 44.30
N SER A 5 5.67 10.34 44.09
CA SER A 5 5.11 11.32 43.17
C SER A 5 5.51 12.77 43.51
N ASP A 6 5.75 13.10 44.79
CA ASP A 6 6.14 14.48 45.18
C ASP A 6 7.61 14.82 44.86
N ILE A 7 8.43 13.82 44.53
CA ILE A 7 9.88 13.98 44.30
C ILE A 7 10.20 14.09 42.80
N LEU A 8 9.31 13.59 41.94
CA LEU A 8 9.53 13.56 40.50
C LEU A 8 8.99 14.83 39.83
N PRO A 9 9.71 15.40 38.84
CA PRO A 9 9.16 16.50 38.06
C PRO A 9 7.86 16.04 37.36
N PRO A 10 6.88 16.93 37.14
CA PRO A 10 5.59 16.60 36.51
C PRO A 10 5.70 15.97 35.11
N SER A 11 6.87 16.06 34.47
CA SER A 11 7.21 15.41 33.20
C SER A 11 7.58 13.92 33.33
N LEU A 12 7.86 13.43 34.54
CA LEU A 12 8.11 12.02 34.87
C LEU A 12 6.97 11.38 35.65
N ASP A 13 6.21 12.16 36.42
CA ASP A 13 5.01 11.67 37.13
C ASP A 13 3.77 11.75 36.21
N LEU A 14 3.74 10.86 35.20
CA LEU A 14 2.61 10.78 34.28
C LEU A 14 1.59 9.75 34.77
N PRO A 15 0.29 10.08 34.77
CA PRO A 15 -0.77 9.11 34.97
C PRO A 15 -0.65 7.94 33.97
N PRO A 16 -1.04 6.72 34.36
CA PRO A 16 -0.89 5.53 33.52
C PRO A 16 -1.64 5.62 32.19
N HIS A 17 -2.75 6.36 32.12
CA HIS A 17 -3.47 6.61 30.88
C HIS A 17 -2.68 7.51 29.91
N LEU A 18 -1.94 8.48 30.44
CA LEU A 18 -1.19 9.46 29.66
C LEU A 18 0.10 8.85 29.11
N SER A 19 0.78 8.03 29.92
CA SER A 19 1.92 7.26 29.47
C SER A 19 1.52 6.23 28.40
N ALA A 20 0.41 5.52 28.58
CA ALA A 20 -0.13 4.60 27.57
C ALA A 20 -0.40 5.31 26.22
N GLN A 21 -0.98 6.51 26.25
CA GLN A 21 -1.18 7.31 25.04
C GLN A 21 0.15 7.66 24.35
N LYS A 22 1.15 8.11 25.11
CA LYS A 22 2.48 8.44 24.56
C LYS A 22 3.14 7.23 23.93
N TYR A 23 3.13 6.06 24.58
CA TYR A 23 3.67 4.83 23.99
C TYR A 23 2.93 4.39 22.73
N PHE A 24 1.61 4.50 22.73
CA PHE A 24 0.79 4.17 21.58
C PHE A 24 1.04 5.13 20.40
N PHE A 25 1.29 6.40 20.69
CA PHE A 25 1.69 7.39 19.69
C PHE A 25 3.07 7.07 19.10
N VAL A 26 4.06 6.69 19.91
CA VAL A 26 5.37 6.23 19.41
C VAL A 26 5.21 5.00 18.50
N CYS A 27 4.39 4.02 18.89
CA CYS A 27 4.06 2.88 18.05
C CYS A 27 3.40 3.30 16.72
N THR A 28 2.53 4.31 16.76
CA THR A 28 1.91 4.88 15.56
C THR A 28 2.95 5.51 14.64
N LEU A 29 3.91 6.27 15.19
CA LEU A 29 5.01 6.87 14.43
C LEU A 29 5.93 5.81 13.79
N THR A 30 6.24 4.72 14.48
CA THR A 30 7.08 3.65 13.92
C THR A 30 6.38 2.95 12.77
N VAL A 31 5.07 2.68 12.88
CA VAL A 31 4.26 2.14 11.79
C VAL A 31 4.19 3.11 10.60
N ALA A 32 3.99 4.41 10.86
CA ALA A 32 3.98 5.45 9.82
C ALA A 32 5.32 5.54 9.08
N ALA A 33 6.43 5.52 9.81
CA ALA A 33 7.78 5.52 9.25
C ALA A 33 8.04 4.27 8.42
N TRP A 34 7.71 3.09 8.94
CA TRP A 34 7.82 1.82 8.23
C TRP A 34 7.05 1.83 6.92
N ASP A 35 5.79 2.26 6.92
CA ASP A 35 4.97 2.28 5.71
C ASP A 35 5.51 3.27 4.67
N THR A 36 6.00 4.43 5.12
CA THR A 36 6.65 5.42 4.25
C THR A 36 7.88 4.82 3.55
N LEU A 37 8.70 4.06 4.27
CA LEU A 37 9.88 3.38 3.73
C LEU A 37 9.48 2.26 2.74
N VAL A 38 8.58 1.36 3.13
CA VAL A 38 8.16 0.22 2.30
C VAL A 38 7.49 0.66 1.00
N LEU A 39 6.71 1.74 1.03
CA LEU A 39 6.03 2.27 -0.15
C LEU A 39 6.97 3.06 -1.09
N SER A 40 8.17 3.42 -0.64
CA SER A 40 9.08 4.31 -1.39
C SER A 40 9.46 3.81 -2.79
N PRO A 41 9.85 2.54 -3.00
CA PRO A 41 10.22 2.04 -4.33
C PRO A 41 9.06 2.01 -5.33
N ARG A 42 7.82 1.76 -4.85
CA ARG A 42 6.62 1.80 -5.69
C ARG A 42 6.21 3.23 -6.01
N SER A 43 6.34 4.13 -5.03
CA SER A 43 6.08 5.56 -5.21
C SER A 43 6.99 6.17 -6.29
N TRP A 44 8.27 5.83 -6.27
CA TRP A 44 9.23 6.30 -7.26
C TRP A 44 8.84 5.90 -8.68
N ARG A 45 8.39 4.65 -8.86
CA ARG A 45 7.87 4.16 -10.14
C ARG A 45 6.61 4.93 -10.56
N LEU A 46 5.68 5.18 -9.64
CA LEU A 46 4.45 5.93 -9.91
C LEU A 46 4.74 7.40 -10.28
N PHE A 47 5.74 8.01 -9.65
CA PHE A 47 6.15 9.38 -9.94
C PHE A 47 6.60 9.53 -11.40
N ARG A 48 7.36 8.56 -11.91
CA ARG A 48 7.85 8.52 -13.31
C ARG A 48 6.78 8.25 -14.37
N THR A 49 5.58 7.80 -13.99
CA THR A 49 4.48 7.60 -14.95
C THR A 49 3.98 8.95 -15.46
N LYS A 50 3.81 9.08 -16.79
CA LYS A 50 3.27 10.31 -17.42
C LYS A 50 1.82 10.57 -16.96
N GLY A 51 1.47 11.84 -16.83
CA GLY A 51 0.16 12.31 -16.37
C GLY A 51 0.08 12.60 -14.86
N TRP A 52 -0.86 13.47 -14.49
CA TRP A 52 -1.18 13.86 -13.11
C TRP A 52 -2.67 13.68 -12.81
N PRO A 53 -3.18 12.43 -12.84
CA PRO A 53 -4.55 12.17 -12.42
C PRO A 53 -4.72 12.44 -10.93
N PHE A 54 -5.94 12.78 -10.50
CA PHE A 54 -6.25 13.11 -9.10
C PHE A 54 -5.70 12.06 -8.11
N LEU A 55 -5.80 10.76 -8.42
CA LEU A 55 -5.29 9.71 -7.54
C LEU A 55 -3.76 9.79 -7.33
N LYS A 56 -3.00 10.23 -8.34
CA LYS A 56 -1.54 10.40 -8.22
C LYS A 56 -1.21 11.59 -7.31
N ILE A 57 -1.96 12.69 -7.45
CA ILE A 57 -1.83 13.88 -6.60
C ILE A 57 -2.18 13.52 -5.16
N ALA A 58 -3.34 12.89 -4.94
CA ALA A 58 -3.78 12.43 -3.63
C ALA A 58 -2.76 11.48 -2.98
N TYR A 59 -2.16 10.56 -3.75
CA TYR A 59 -1.11 9.68 -3.25
C TYR A 59 0.11 10.44 -2.74
N HIS A 60 0.63 11.39 -3.53
CA HIS A 60 1.83 12.15 -3.14
C HIS A 60 1.53 13.10 -1.98
N PHE A 61 0.34 13.68 -1.98
CA PHE A 61 -0.17 14.46 -0.85
C PHE A 61 -0.20 13.62 0.43
N LEU A 62 -0.93 12.50 0.45
CA LEU A 62 -1.03 11.63 1.63
C LEU A 62 0.33 11.12 2.11
N ARG A 63 1.24 10.79 1.17
CA ARG A 63 2.58 10.29 1.50
C ARG A 63 3.47 11.32 2.19
N ILE A 64 3.34 12.60 1.86
CA ILE A 64 4.15 13.67 2.46
C ILE A 64 3.43 14.25 3.68
N PHE A 65 2.12 14.47 3.56
CA PHE A 65 1.30 15.11 4.58
C PHE A 65 1.24 14.27 5.85
N MET A 66 1.07 12.95 5.75
CA MET A 66 0.97 12.07 6.93
C MET A 66 2.26 12.11 7.79
N PRO A 67 3.48 11.85 7.28
CA PRO A 67 4.67 11.96 8.13
C PRO A 67 4.90 13.37 8.69
N VAL A 68 4.61 14.42 7.92
CA VAL A 68 4.79 15.81 8.35
C VAL A 68 3.85 16.15 9.50
N GLU A 69 2.54 15.89 9.35
CA GLU A 69 1.53 16.08 10.40
C GLU A 69 1.94 15.36 11.69
N PHE A 70 2.20 14.05 11.59
CA PHE A 70 2.52 13.24 12.77
C PHE A 70 3.86 13.61 13.41
N THR A 71 4.83 14.14 12.65
CA THR A 71 6.08 14.65 13.24
C THR A 71 5.82 15.93 14.02
N ILE A 72 5.02 16.85 13.50
CA ILE A 72 4.68 18.10 14.19
C ILE A 72 3.87 17.77 15.45
N VAL A 73 2.86 16.90 15.36
CA VAL A 73 2.08 16.43 16.52
C VAL A 73 2.96 15.62 17.49
N GLY A 74 3.99 14.93 17.02
CA GLY A 74 4.94 14.25 17.89
C GLY A 74 5.80 15.20 18.70
N VAL A 75 6.41 16.19 18.05
CA VAL A 75 7.14 17.27 18.77
C VAL A 75 6.22 17.91 19.79
N ALA A 76 4.98 18.15 19.38
CA ALA A 76 3.95 18.73 20.22
C ALA A 76 3.63 17.91 21.50
N PHE A 77 3.57 16.58 21.36
CA PHE A 77 3.28 15.68 22.47
C PHE A 77 4.46 15.48 23.43
N PHE A 78 5.69 15.56 22.92
CA PHE A 78 6.91 15.23 23.67
C PHE A 78 7.70 16.44 24.16
N ASP A 79 7.41 17.65 23.68
CA ASP A 79 8.11 18.85 24.15
C ASP A 79 7.67 19.22 25.57
N THR A 80 8.64 19.21 26.49
CA THR A 80 8.44 19.56 27.90
C THR A 80 8.45 21.07 28.14
N LYS A 81 8.84 21.89 27.14
CA LYS A 81 8.91 23.35 27.25
C LYS A 81 7.60 24.04 26.88
N TRP A 82 6.57 23.30 26.50
CA TRP A 82 5.33 23.92 26.07
C TRP A 82 4.50 24.47 27.22
N SER A 83 4.12 25.73 27.08
CA SER A 83 3.19 26.41 27.97
C SER A 83 1.75 26.15 27.55
N GLN A 84 0.82 26.28 28.50
CA GLN A 84 -0.62 26.15 28.23
C GLN A 84 -1.11 27.22 27.23
N GLU A 85 -0.51 28.40 27.23
CA GLU A 85 -0.83 29.47 26.27
C GLU A 85 -0.45 29.09 24.84
N THR A 86 0.69 28.42 24.64
CA THR A 86 1.05 27.91 23.31
C THR A 86 0.13 26.78 22.88
N CYS A 87 -0.24 25.90 23.82
CA CYS A 87 -1.16 24.79 23.56
C CYS A 87 -2.56 25.29 23.14
N SER A 88 -3.06 26.38 23.74
CA SER A 88 -4.38 26.94 23.39
C SER A 88 -4.44 27.52 21.96
N HIS A 89 -3.31 27.83 21.34
CA HIS A 89 -3.25 28.20 19.92
C HIS A 89 -3.03 27.00 19.00
N PHE A 90 -2.39 25.92 19.49
CA PHE A 90 -1.98 24.78 18.68
C PHE A 90 -2.97 23.60 18.70
N PHE A 91 -3.84 23.49 19.70
CA PHE A 91 -4.68 22.29 19.89
C PHE A 91 -5.59 21.93 18.69
N LEU A 92 -5.97 22.90 17.85
CA LEU A 92 -6.78 22.65 16.66
C LEU A 92 -5.99 22.07 15.48
N PHE A 93 -4.66 22.12 15.51
CA PHE A 93 -3.82 21.65 14.42
C PHE A 93 -4.03 20.16 14.14
N GLU A 94 -3.92 19.31 15.17
CA GLU A 94 -4.09 17.86 15.05
C GLU A 94 -5.45 17.47 14.43
N PRO A 95 -6.61 17.88 15.00
CA PRO A 95 -7.90 17.47 14.45
C PRO A 95 -8.16 18.03 13.04
N ILE A 96 -7.69 19.24 12.72
CA ILE A 96 -7.86 19.81 11.37
C ILE A 96 -7.02 19.02 10.35
N CYS A 97 -5.76 18.74 10.65
CA CYS A 97 -4.90 17.97 9.76
C CYS A 97 -5.44 16.55 9.55
N THR A 98 -5.89 15.90 10.63
CA THR A 98 -6.50 14.56 10.54
C THR A 98 -7.81 14.60 9.75
N ALA A 99 -8.62 15.66 9.86
CA ALA A 99 -9.82 15.84 9.04
C ALA A 99 -9.50 15.96 7.55
N ILE A 100 -8.45 16.72 7.20
CA ILE A 100 -7.95 16.83 5.82
C ILE A 100 -7.46 15.47 5.33
N LEU A 101 -6.66 14.76 6.13
CA LEU A 101 -6.14 13.43 5.82
C LEU A 101 -7.27 12.45 5.51
N LEU A 102 -8.27 12.38 6.39
CA LEU A 102 -9.45 11.52 6.21
C LEU A 102 -10.29 11.95 5.00
N ALA A 103 -10.45 13.25 4.74
CA ALA A 103 -11.20 13.73 3.58
C ALA A 103 -10.53 13.32 2.27
N VAL A 104 -9.20 13.36 2.17
CA VAL A 104 -8.49 12.85 0.99
C VAL A 104 -8.61 11.33 0.88
N CYS A 105 -8.48 10.60 1.99
CA CYS A 105 -8.66 9.15 2.00
C CYS A 105 -10.06 8.73 1.55
N SER A 106 -11.10 9.40 2.06
CA SER A 106 -12.50 9.18 1.65
C SER A 106 -12.74 9.51 0.18
N ALA A 107 -12.16 10.60 -0.34
CA ALA A 107 -12.26 10.94 -1.77
C ALA A 107 -11.67 9.83 -2.66
N VAL A 108 -10.52 9.26 -2.27
CA VAL A 108 -9.90 8.13 -2.99
C VAL A 108 -10.84 6.92 -3.02
N HIS A 109 -11.49 6.60 -1.90
CA HIS A 109 -12.45 5.50 -1.82
C HIS A 109 -13.67 5.73 -2.73
N VAL A 110 -14.25 6.94 -2.73
CA VAL A 110 -15.37 7.30 -3.61
C VAL A 110 -14.99 7.14 -5.09
N ILE A 111 -13.84 7.70 -5.49
CA ILE A 111 -13.37 7.63 -6.90
C ILE A 111 -13.14 6.18 -7.32
N ARG A 112 -12.55 5.38 -6.42
CA ARG A 112 -12.32 3.95 -6.65
C ARG A 112 -13.59 3.18 -6.88
N ILE A 113 -14.57 3.35 -6.00
CA ILE A 113 -15.84 2.64 -6.09
C ILE A 113 -16.60 3.05 -7.35
N ASN A 114 -16.54 4.33 -7.71
CA ASN A 114 -17.11 4.82 -8.95
C ASN A 114 -16.48 4.15 -10.18
N ALA A 115 -15.15 3.99 -10.20
CA ALA A 115 -14.45 3.26 -11.26
C ALA A 115 -14.81 1.76 -11.28
N ILE A 116 -15.02 1.15 -10.11
CA ILE A 116 -15.42 -0.25 -9.97
C ILE A 116 -16.81 -0.51 -10.56
N TYR A 117 -17.76 0.41 -10.37
CA TYR A 117 -19.14 0.28 -10.83
C TYR A 117 -19.39 0.88 -12.22
N ASP A 118 -18.35 0.99 -13.05
CA ASP A 118 -18.41 1.51 -14.42
C ASP A 118 -19.13 2.87 -14.52
N LYS A 119 -18.93 3.72 -13.51
CA LYS A 119 -19.54 5.05 -13.38
C LYS A 119 -21.07 5.07 -13.30
N ASP A 120 -21.69 4.00 -12.78
CA ASP A 120 -23.12 4.01 -12.49
C ASP A 120 -23.48 5.14 -11.50
N ARG A 121 -24.30 6.09 -11.98
CA ARG A 121 -24.76 7.25 -11.22
C ARG A 121 -25.54 6.84 -9.97
N ARG A 122 -26.17 5.66 -9.96
CA ARG A 122 -26.93 5.15 -8.80
C ARG A 122 -26.03 4.84 -7.61
N VAL A 123 -24.78 4.46 -7.84
CA VAL A 123 -23.80 4.17 -6.77
C VAL A 123 -22.97 5.42 -6.44
N PHE A 124 -22.68 6.23 -7.45
CA PHE A 124 -21.90 7.47 -7.26
C PHE A 124 -22.64 8.49 -6.40
N THR A 125 -23.92 8.74 -6.66
CA THR A 125 -24.72 9.75 -5.93
C THR A 125 -24.74 9.53 -4.41
N PRO A 126 -25.09 8.34 -3.88
CA PRO A 126 -25.07 8.11 -2.44
C PRO A 126 -23.66 8.17 -1.85
N MET A 127 -22.63 7.70 -2.56
CA MET A 127 -21.24 7.77 -2.08
C MET A 127 -20.74 9.21 -1.96
N VAL A 128 -21.05 10.08 -2.92
CA VAL A 128 -20.71 11.51 -2.85
C VAL A 128 -21.51 12.22 -1.78
N ALA A 129 -22.79 11.87 -1.60
CA ALA A 129 -23.61 12.42 -0.52
C ALA A 129 -23.03 12.07 0.85
N LEU A 130 -22.64 10.80 1.08
CA LEU A 130 -21.97 10.37 2.31
C LEU A 130 -20.64 11.10 2.53
N TYR A 131 -19.88 11.35 1.45
CA TYR A 131 -18.64 12.11 1.52
C TYR A 131 -18.85 13.57 1.91
N ALA A 132 -19.84 14.23 1.32
CA ALA A 132 -20.19 15.61 1.66
C ALA A 132 -20.67 15.72 3.11
N ILE A 133 -21.50 14.77 3.56
CA ILE A 133 -21.95 14.68 4.95
C ILE A 133 -20.75 14.48 5.88
N GLN A 134 -19.80 13.61 5.53
CA GLN A 134 -18.57 13.42 6.31
C GLN A 134 -17.81 14.74 6.47
N ILE A 135 -17.52 15.46 5.37
CA ILE A 135 -16.77 16.73 5.44
C ILE A 135 -17.50 17.76 6.32
N LEU A 136 -18.82 17.87 6.16
CA LEU A 136 -19.61 18.83 6.93
C LEU A 136 -19.56 18.51 8.43
N ILE A 137 -19.78 17.25 8.79
CA ILE A 137 -19.75 16.80 10.19
C ILE A 137 -18.36 16.97 10.78
N THR A 138 -17.29 16.56 10.07
CA THR A 138 -15.93 16.68 10.59
C THR A 138 -15.54 18.14 10.78
N ALA A 139 -15.91 19.04 9.86
CA ALA A 139 -15.65 20.48 9.99
C ALA A 139 -16.37 21.10 11.20
N ILE A 140 -17.63 20.74 11.44
CA ILE A 140 -18.39 21.20 12.60
C ILE A 140 -17.76 20.67 13.89
N CYS A 141 -17.42 19.38 13.93
CA CYS A 141 -16.83 18.74 15.11
C CYS A 141 -15.45 19.32 15.48
N CYS A 142 -14.63 19.74 14.51
CA CYS A 142 -13.36 20.42 14.78
C CYS A 142 -13.52 21.67 15.65
N GLY A 143 -14.64 22.40 15.53
CA GLY A 143 -14.93 23.59 16.35
C GLY A 143 -15.24 23.30 17.83
N PHE A 144 -15.45 22.03 18.21
CA PHE A 144 -15.82 21.63 19.57
C PHE A 144 -14.67 20.99 20.35
N TYR A 145 -13.44 21.05 19.84
CA TYR A 145 -12.26 20.66 20.61
C TYR A 145 -11.86 21.75 21.61
N ARG A 146 -11.21 21.36 22.69
CA ARG A 146 -10.57 22.24 23.68
C ARG A 146 -9.15 21.74 23.95
N SER A 147 -8.26 22.63 24.39
CA SER A 147 -6.98 22.23 24.97
C SER A 147 -7.22 21.60 26.36
N THR A 148 -6.67 20.43 26.63
CA THR A 148 -6.67 19.86 28.00
C THR A 148 -5.79 20.72 28.91
N PRO A 149 -6.23 21.06 30.13
CA PRO A 149 -5.42 21.81 31.09
C PRO A 149 -4.36 20.90 31.74
N LEU A 150 -3.32 20.58 30.98
CA LEU A 150 -2.19 19.79 31.49
C LEU A 150 -1.20 20.66 32.30
N LEU A 151 -0.45 20.03 33.20
CA LEU A 151 0.64 20.69 33.92
C LEU A 151 1.83 20.93 32.98
N ILE A 152 2.64 21.95 33.31
CA ILE A 152 3.84 22.30 32.55
C ILE A 152 4.75 21.08 32.47
N GLY A 153 5.13 20.69 31.24
CA GLY A 153 5.99 19.53 30.98
C GLY A 153 5.27 18.25 30.55
N GLN A 154 3.93 18.22 30.53
CA GLN A 154 3.16 17.04 30.13
C GLN A 154 2.80 16.99 28.63
N GLY A 155 3.01 18.09 27.89
CA GLY A 155 2.75 18.23 26.44
C GLY A 155 1.42 18.92 26.15
N CYS A 156 1.03 19.01 24.88
CA CYS A 156 -0.28 19.54 24.47
C CYS A 156 -1.15 18.44 23.86
N ILE A 157 -2.35 18.25 24.40
CA ILE A 157 -3.34 17.30 23.91
C ILE A 157 -4.65 18.03 23.68
N ALA A 158 -5.28 17.77 22.53
CA ALA A 158 -6.61 18.25 22.24
C ALA A 158 -7.66 17.26 22.75
N GLU A 159 -8.58 17.73 23.60
CA GLU A 159 -9.68 16.93 24.11
C GLU A 159 -11.02 17.41 23.56
N PRO A 160 -11.97 16.49 23.29
CA PRO A 160 -13.34 16.87 22.97
C PRO A 160 -14.04 17.58 24.14
N LYS A 161 -14.73 18.70 23.88
CA LYS A 161 -15.57 19.37 24.89
C LYS A 161 -16.78 18.54 25.31
N HIS A 162 -17.29 17.69 24.41
CA HIS A 162 -18.47 16.85 24.63
C HIS A 162 -18.32 15.48 23.96
N SER A 163 -18.95 14.43 24.52
CA SER A 163 -18.97 13.08 23.94
C SER A 163 -19.54 13.01 22.51
N TRP A 164 -20.29 14.04 22.08
CA TRP A 164 -20.83 14.17 20.72
C TRP A 164 -19.73 14.33 19.66
N VAL A 165 -18.49 14.64 20.05
CA VAL A 165 -17.34 14.62 19.13
C VAL A 165 -17.10 13.21 18.56
N GLY A 166 -17.60 12.14 19.20
CA GLY A 166 -17.61 10.80 18.61
C GLY A 166 -18.39 10.69 17.28
N ILE A 167 -19.30 11.62 16.99
CA ILE A 167 -20.02 11.69 15.71
C ILE A 167 -19.07 11.95 14.53
N TYR A 168 -17.94 12.61 14.79
CA TYR A 168 -16.83 12.74 13.82
C TYR A 168 -16.46 11.38 13.22
N TRP A 169 -16.23 10.39 14.08
CA TRP A 169 -15.79 9.05 13.68
C TRP A 169 -16.93 8.19 13.15
N ILE A 170 -18.18 8.42 13.58
CA ILE A 170 -19.35 7.79 12.96
C ILE A 170 -19.42 8.15 11.48
N SER A 171 -19.28 9.43 11.14
CA SER A 171 -19.42 9.89 9.76
C SER A 171 -18.37 9.24 8.83
N ALA A 172 -17.11 9.18 9.27
CA ALA A 172 -16.04 8.51 8.54
C ALA A 172 -16.28 6.98 8.43
N THR A 173 -16.66 6.34 9.55
CA THR A 173 -16.94 4.90 9.59
C THR A 173 -18.09 4.54 8.67
N MET A 174 -19.13 5.36 8.60
CA MET A 174 -20.27 5.14 7.72
C MET A 174 -19.86 5.13 6.24
N LEU A 175 -19.01 6.07 5.81
CA LEU A 175 -18.48 6.08 4.44
C LEU A 175 -17.62 4.84 4.15
N TYR A 176 -16.75 4.45 5.08
CA TYR A 176 -15.91 3.26 4.89
C TYR A 176 -16.72 1.96 4.93
N THR A 177 -17.80 1.91 5.71
CA THR A 177 -18.76 0.79 5.74
C THR A 177 -19.47 0.66 4.41
N ALA A 178 -20.01 1.77 3.88
CA ALA A 178 -20.63 1.79 2.56
C ALA A 178 -19.63 1.37 1.48
N SER A 179 -18.39 1.85 1.59
CA SER A 179 -17.31 1.51 0.67
C SER A 179 -17.00 0.02 0.64
N PHE A 180 -16.83 -0.57 1.83
CA PHE A 180 -16.59 -1.99 1.98
C PHE A 180 -17.78 -2.83 1.53
N GLY A 181 -19.01 -2.44 1.88
CA GLY A 181 -20.23 -3.14 1.49
C GLY A 181 -20.42 -3.20 -0.03
N LEU A 182 -20.12 -2.11 -0.75
CA LEU A 182 -20.15 -2.09 -2.21
C LEU A 182 -19.03 -2.97 -2.81
N ALA A 183 -17.82 -2.87 -2.29
CA ALA A 183 -16.72 -3.74 -2.72
C ALA A 183 -17.04 -5.24 -2.52
N LEU A 184 -17.62 -5.58 -1.36
CA LEU A 184 -18.04 -6.94 -1.01
C LEU A 184 -19.19 -7.42 -1.90
N SER A 185 -20.21 -6.59 -2.13
CA SER A 185 -21.34 -6.90 -3.01
C SER A 185 -20.85 -7.27 -4.42
N ARG A 186 -19.91 -6.50 -4.96
CA ARG A 186 -19.31 -6.82 -6.26
C ARG A 186 -18.47 -8.09 -6.22
N ALA A 187 -17.68 -8.31 -5.18
CA ALA A 187 -16.91 -9.54 -5.02
C ALA A 187 -17.82 -10.77 -5.03
N ILE A 188 -18.94 -10.73 -4.29
CA ILE A 188 -19.94 -11.82 -4.27
C ILE A 188 -20.58 -12.01 -5.64
N ARG A 189 -20.93 -10.93 -6.36
CA ARG A 189 -21.43 -11.03 -7.75
C ARG A 189 -20.41 -11.68 -8.68
N SER A 190 -19.14 -11.33 -8.56
CA SER A 190 -18.06 -11.93 -9.36
C SER A 190 -17.90 -13.43 -9.08
N LEU A 191 -18.13 -13.90 -7.86
CA LEU A 191 -18.07 -15.32 -7.50
C LEU A 191 -19.21 -16.13 -8.15
N LYS A 192 -20.40 -15.55 -8.25
CA LYS A 192 -21.55 -16.20 -8.90
C LYS A 192 -21.29 -16.45 -10.39
N ILE A 193 -20.58 -15.54 -11.05
CA ILE A 193 -20.25 -15.65 -12.49
C ILE A 193 -19.08 -16.61 -12.71
N LYS A 194 -18.06 -16.59 -11.84
CA LYS A 194 -16.88 -17.46 -11.98
C LYS A 194 -16.49 -18.03 -10.61
N LYS A 195 -16.61 -19.35 -10.47
CA LYS A 195 -16.14 -20.09 -9.27
C LYS A 195 -14.61 -20.03 -9.21
N ILE A 196 -14.08 -19.00 -8.55
CA ILE A 196 -12.66 -18.87 -8.20
C ILE A 196 -12.58 -19.01 -6.68
N SER A 197 -11.48 -19.58 -6.18
CA SER A 197 -11.17 -19.62 -4.74
C SER A 197 -11.28 -18.22 -4.09
N TYR A 198 -11.97 -18.14 -2.95
CA TYR A 198 -12.23 -16.92 -2.19
C TYR A 198 -10.96 -16.10 -1.90
N TRP A 199 -9.86 -16.78 -1.55
CA TRP A 199 -8.57 -16.15 -1.26
C TRP A 199 -7.99 -15.42 -2.47
N LYS A 200 -8.04 -16.06 -3.64
CA LYS A 200 -7.53 -15.49 -4.88
C LYS A 200 -8.36 -14.28 -5.32
N LEU A 201 -9.66 -14.26 -4.99
CA LEU A 201 -10.53 -13.11 -5.26
C LEU A 201 -10.25 -11.94 -4.32
N MET A 202 -10.14 -12.19 -3.00
CA MET A 202 -9.86 -11.16 -2.00
C MET A 202 -8.55 -10.41 -2.29
N LEU A 203 -7.51 -11.14 -2.67
CA LEU A 203 -6.22 -10.57 -3.05
C LEU A 203 -6.25 -9.85 -4.40
N ARG A 204 -7.11 -10.30 -5.34
CA ARG A 204 -7.19 -9.71 -6.67
C ARG A 204 -7.91 -8.36 -6.67
N ASP A 205 -8.99 -8.23 -5.90
CA ASP A 205 -9.85 -7.04 -5.97
C ASP A 205 -9.50 -5.99 -4.89
N GLY A 206 -8.50 -6.29 -4.04
CA GLY A 206 -8.07 -5.41 -2.95
C GLY A 206 -9.06 -5.36 -1.79
N LEU A 207 -10.00 -6.30 -1.71
CA LEU A 207 -11.06 -6.35 -0.69
C LEU A 207 -10.48 -6.38 0.73
N ASN A 208 -9.35 -7.06 0.92
CA ASN A 208 -8.65 -7.10 2.21
C ASN A 208 -8.27 -5.69 2.70
N LEU A 209 -7.88 -4.79 1.80
CA LEU A 209 -7.51 -3.42 2.17
C LEU A 209 -8.74 -2.61 2.59
N TYR A 210 -9.87 -2.77 1.89
CA TYR A 210 -11.14 -2.13 2.28
C TYR A 210 -11.67 -2.67 3.61
N ALA A 211 -11.56 -3.98 3.84
CA ALA A 211 -11.93 -4.61 5.11
C ALA A 211 -11.06 -4.09 6.26
N ALA A 212 -9.74 -3.97 6.05
CA ALA A 212 -8.83 -3.43 7.05
C ALA A 212 -9.19 -1.97 7.43
N VAL A 213 -9.44 -1.11 6.44
CA VAL A 213 -9.87 0.29 6.69
C VAL A 213 -11.17 0.34 7.48
N PHE A 214 -12.18 -0.46 7.07
CA PHE A 214 -13.46 -0.54 7.77
C PHE A 214 -13.29 -1.01 9.22
N LEU A 215 -12.56 -2.10 9.45
CA LEU A 215 -12.37 -2.66 10.80
C LEU A 215 -11.64 -1.69 11.72
N VAL A 216 -10.56 -1.06 11.24
CA VAL A 216 -9.78 -0.11 12.05
C VAL A 216 -10.61 1.13 12.43
N ASN A 217 -11.45 1.63 11.51
CA ASN A 217 -12.35 2.75 11.83
C ASN A 217 -13.52 2.31 12.73
N LEU A 218 -14.06 1.10 12.52
CA LEU A 218 -15.09 0.53 13.38
C LEU A 218 -14.59 0.37 14.82
N VAL A 219 -13.39 -0.19 15.01
CA VAL A 219 -12.78 -0.33 16.34
C VAL A 219 -12.59 1.04 16.98
N ASN A 220 -12.07 2.02 16.25
CA ASN A 220 -11.91 3.38 16.79
C ASN A 220 -13.27 3.99 17.19
N MET A 221 -14.29 3.86 16.33
CA MET A 221 -15.64 4.33 16.63
C MET A 221 -16.22 3.64 17.88
N LEU A 222 -16.09 2.32 17.99
CA LEU A 222 -16.53 1.57 19.17
C LEU A 222 -15.79 2.02 20.43
N PHE A 223 -14.48 2.29 20.35
CA PHE A 223 -13.67 2.80 21.46
C PHE A 223 -14.24 4.13 21.98
N TRP A 224 -14.67 5.01 21.08
CA TRP A 224 -15.31 6.29 21.43
C TRP A 224 -16.64 6.14 22.19
N PHE A 225 -17.43 5.10 21.91
CA PHE A 225 -18.73 4.89 22.57
C PHE A 225 -18.68 4.00 23.81
N ILE A 226 -17.79 3.01 23.83
CA ILE A 226 -17.73 2.02 24.91
C ILE A 226 -16.92 2.55 26.09
N ILE A 227 -15.87 3.33 25.86
CA ILE A 227 -15.01 3.79 26.94
C ILE A 227 -15.62 5.01 27.63
N THR A 228 -15.97 4.78 28.90
CA THR A 228 -16.37 5.80 29.85
C THR A 228 -15.11 6.47 30.41
N PRO A 229 -14.91 7.77 30.18
CA PRO A 229 -13.81 8.50 30.80
C PRO A 229 -14.03 8.50 32.31
N THR A 230 -12.99 8.16 33.06
CA THR A 230 -12.99 8.11 34.53
C THR A 230 -12.92 9.50 35.15
N GLY A 231 -12.45 10.50 34.39
CA GLY A 231 -12.44 11.90 34.78
C GLY A 231 -12.48 12.88 33.60
N PRO A 232 -12.59 14.20 33.87
CA PRO A 232 -12.63 15.28 32.88
C PRO A 232 -11.27 15.61 32.24
N GLU A 233 -10.20 14.90 32.62
CA GLU A 233 -8.82 15.10 32.17
C GLU A 233 -8.26 13.86 31.42
N ASP A 234 -9.08 12.84 31.15
CA ASP A 234 -8.61 11.56 30.59
C ASP A 234 -8.71 11.54 29.05
N PRO A 235 -7.61 11.71 28.29
CA PRO A 235 -7.59 11.60 26.81
C PRO A 235 -7.70 10.15 26.29
N ILE A 236 -8.25 9.24 27.10
CA ILE A 236 -8.27 7.80 26.78
C ILE A 236 -9.02 7.50 25.47
N ARG A 237 -10.01 8.31 25.12
CA ARG A 237 -10.81 8.16 23.90
C ARG A 237 -10.01 8.45 22.62
N THR A 238 -9.00 9.31 22.70
CA THR A 238 -8.19 9.71 21.54
C THR A 238 -6.97 8.80 21.30
N ILE A 239 -6.66 7.87 22.22
CA ILE A 239 -5.50 6.98 22.09
C ILE A 239 -5.52 6.23 20.76
N VAL A 240 -6.64 5.58 20.44
CA VAL A 240 -6.76 4.73 19.23
C VAL A 240 -6.89 5.56 17.95
N THR A 241 -7.24 6.84 18.07
CA THR A 241 -7.53 7.72 16.94
C THR A 241 -6.31 7.96 16.05
N SER A 242 -5.14 8.24 16.63
CA SER A 242 -3.90 8.47 15.88
C SER A 242 -3.51 7.24 15.06
N MET A 243 -3.54 6.04 15.66
CA MET A 243 -3.24 4.79 14.94
C MET A 243 -4.28 4.48 13.87
N SER A 244 -5.56 4.75 14.15
CA SER A 244 -6.64 4.56 13.18
C SER A 244 -6.44 5.43 11.94
N ALA A 245 -6.06 6.69 12.12
CA ALA A 245 -5.74 7.61 11.02
C ALA A 245 -4.54 7.15 10.19
N VAL A 246 -3.43 6.76 10.83
CA VAL A 246 -2.22 6.25 10.11
C VAL A 246 -2.53 4.98 9.34
N LEU A 247 -3.19 4.00 9.95
CA LEU A 247 -3.54 2.75 9.29
C LEU A 247 -4.52 2.98 8.13
N THR A 248 -5.50 3.87 8.30
CA THR A 248 -6.41 4.28 7.23
C THR A 248 -5.63 4.86 6.06
N ALA A 249 -4.78 5.86 6.30
CA ALA A 249 -3.97 6.49 5.26
C ALA A 249 -3.04 5.48 4.57
N SER A 250 -2.36 4.63 5.33
CA SER A 250 -1.50 3.55 4.82
C SER A 250 -2.25 2.59 3.90
N MET A 251 -3.40 2.08 4.35
CA MET A 251 -4.21 1.16 3.55
C MET A 251 -4.78 1.86 2.31
N THR A 252 -5.17 3.13 2.41
CA THR A 252 -5.59 3.91 1.25
C THR A 252 -4.45 4.12 0.24
N LEU A 253 -3.22 4.42 0.68
CA LEU A 253 -2.05 4.48 -0.21
C LEU A 253 -1.84 3.15 -0.94
N ARG A 254 -1.99 2.01 -0.25
CA ARG A 254 -1.92 0.68 -0.85
C ARG A 254 -3.05 0.42 -1.84
N ILE A 255 -4.28 0.86 -1.54
CA ILE A 255 -5.42 0.85 -2.48
C ILE A 255 -5.10 1.70 -3.71
N ILE A 256 -4.37 2.81 -3.57
CA ILE A 256 -3.96 3.62 -4.71
C ILE A 256 -3.02 2.83 -5.64
N LEU A 257 -2.09 2.08 -5.06
CA LEU A 257 -1.08 1.30 -5.78
C LEU A 257 -1.59 -0.05 -6.31
N SER A 258 -2.64 -0.63 -5.74
CA SER A 258 -3.15 -1.97 -6.15
C SER A 258 -3.87 -1.98 -7.50
N VAL A 259 -3.82 -0.87 -8.24
CA VAL A 259 -4.50 -0.70 -9.53
C VAL A 259 -3.78 -1.39 -10.64
N ARG A 260 -4.56 -1.99 -11.53
CA ARG A 260 -4.12 -2.37 -12.86
C ARG A 260 -4.75 -1.40 -13.87
N GLY A 261 -3.94 -0.89 -14.81
CA GLY A 261 -4.38 0.09 -15.82
C GLY A 261 -4.06 1.55 -15.49
N THR A 262 -4.49 2.45 -16.38
CA THR A 262 -4.18 3.89 -16.28
C THR A 262 -4.91 4.54 -15.10
N LEU A 263 -4.21 5.38 -14.34
CA LEU A 263 -4.79 6.09 -13.20
C LEU A 263 -5.76 7.21 -13.64
N GLU A 264 -5.75 7.60 -14.92
CA GLU A 264 -6.59 8.69 -15.48
C GLU A 264 -8.09 8.47 -15.33
N LYS A 265 -8.55 7.20 -15.31
CA LYS A 265 -9.97 6.86 -15.11
C LYS A 265 -10.25 6.15 -13.78
N GLY A 266 -9.29 6.12 -12.86
CA GLY A 266 -9.44 5.42 -11.58
C GLY A 266 -9.09 3.92 -11.62
N GLY A 267 -8.44 3.44 -12.69
CA GLY A 267 -8.04 2.04 -12.86
C GLY A 267 -9.10 1.14 -13.48
N SER A 268 -8.70 0.01 -14.04
CA SER A 268 -9.62 -1.02 -14.57
C SER A 268 -9.38 -2.35 -13.84
N TYR A 269 -10.45 -2.97 -13.37
CA TYR A 269 -10.37 -4.31 -12.79
C TYR A 269 -10.45 -5.36 -13.90
N ALA A 270 -9.64 -6.42 -13.78
CA ALA A 270 -9.45 -7.46 -14.81
C ALA A 270 -10.74 -8.17 -15.29
N VAL A 271 -11.86 -8.01 -14.59
CA VAL A 271 -13.16 -8.58 -15.00
C VAL A 271 -13.84 -7.75 -16.10
N ASN A 272 -13.66 -6.43 -16.13
CA ASN A 272 -14.25 -5.60 -17.20
C ASN A 272 -13.54 -5.78 -18.54
N SER A 273 -12.28 -6.24 -18.54
CA SER A 273 -11.55 -6.58 -19.77
C SER A 273 -12.14 -7.79 -20.50
N ALA A 274 -12.91 -8.65 -19.83
CA ALA A 274 -13.60 -9.77 -20.46
C ALA A 274 -14.99 -9.40 -21.03
N ALA A 275 -15.54 -8.25 -20.64
CA ALA A 275 -16.89 -7.83 -21.03
C ALA A 275 -16.92 -6.91 -22.26
N HIS A 276 -15.77 -6.35 -22.68
CA HIS A 276 -15.67 -5.51 -23.89
C HIS A 276 -15.14 -6.26 -25.13
N SER A 277 -14.89 -7.57 -25.03
CA SER A 277 -14.44 -8.42 -26.14
C SER A 277 -15.59 -9.06 -26.94
N HIS A 278 -16.83 -8.55 -26.81
CA HIS A 278 -17.98 -9.01 -27.59
C HIS A 278 -18.61 -7.85 -28.35
N SER A 279 -18.04 -7.54 -29.52
CA SER A 279 -18.78 -7.06 -30.69
C SER A 279 -17.84 -6.97 -31.88
N HIS A 280 -18.00 -7.92 -32.81
CA HIS A 280 -17.91 -7.80 -34.28
C HIS A 280 -17.46 -9.16 -34.86
N PRO A 281 -18.38 -9.96 -35.43
CA PRO A 281 -18.01 -11.01 -36.36
C PRO A 281 -17.89 -10.36 -37.75
N SER A 282 -16.68 -9.99 -38.16
CA SER A 282 -16.41 -9.72 -39.57
C SER A 282 -15.39 -10.73 -40.06
N THR A 283 -15.90 -11.73 -40.76
CA THR A 283 -15.17 -12.59 -41.69
C THR A 283 -14.39 -11.73 -42.68
N HIS A 284 -13.07 -11.66 -42.55
CA HIS A 284 -12.17 -11.48 -43.68
C HIS A 284 -10.87 -12.24 -43.42
N VAL A 285 -10.70 -13.30 -44.19
CA VAL A 285 -9.41 -13.89 -44.54
C VAL A 285 -8.76 -12.94 -45.55
N ILE A 286 -7.55 -12.46 -45.28
CA ILE A 286 -6.51 -12.08 -46.27
C ILE A 286 -5.16 -12.04 -45.53
N SER A 287 -4.14 -12.53 -46.22
CA SER A 287 -2.80 -12.86 -45.79
C SER A 287 -1.82 -11.67 -45.73
N THR A 288 -0.69 -11.91 -45.04
CA THR A 288 0.68 -11.38 -45.26
C THR A 288 0.96 -9.87 -45.18
N HIS A 289 1.61 -9.42 -44.09
CA HIS A 289 3.04 -9.00 -44.02
C HIS A 289 3.37 -8.44 -42.62
N ARG A 290 4.48 -8.90 -42.01
CA ARG A 290 5.11 -8.33 -40.78
C ARG A 290 6.13 -7.25 -41.18
N PRO A 291 6.32 -6.20 -40.37
CA PRO A 291 7.46 -6.25 -39.44
C PRO A 291 7.25 -5.63 -38.04
N ALA A 292 8.08 -6.12 -37.12
CA ALA A 292 8.63 -5.49 -35.91
C ALA A 292 7.68 -4.98 -34.79
N GLN A 293 7.42 -5.85 -33.80
CA GLN A 293 7.14 -5.42 -32.43
C GLN A 293 8.00 -6.22 -31.43
N GLY A 294 8.50 -5.51 -30.42
CA GLY A 294 9.36 -6.01 -29.35
C GLY A 294 8.69 -7.04 -28.43
N PRO A 295 9.43 -7.56 -27.44
CA PRO A 295 9.07 -8.80 -26.78
C PRO A 295 7.99 -8.58 -25.72
N VAL A 296 6.79 -9.06 -26.02
CA VAL A 296 5.77 -9.36 -25.01
C VAL A 296 5.87 -10.86 -24.70
N LEU A 297 6.33 -11.18 -23.49
CA LEU A 297 6.34 -12.55 -22.96
C LEU A 297 4.88 -13.01 -22.74
N SER A 298 4.32 -13.75 -23.71
CA SER A 298 3.15 -14.58 -23.49
C SER A 298 3.62 -15.94 -22.96
N LEU A 299 3.34 -16.23 -21.68
CA LEU A 299 3.38 -17.60 -21.18
C LEU A 299 2.30 -18.41 -21.90
N GLN A 300 2.71 -19.17 -22.92
CA GLN A 300 1.85 -20.14 -23.59
C GLN A 300 2.03 -21.50 -22.91
N GLN A 301 0.91 -22.06 -22.45
CA GLN A 301 0.79 -23.40 -21.87
C GLN A 301 1.48 -24.45 -22.79
N PRO A 302 2.20 -25.45 -22.23
CA PRO A 302 2.91 -26.43 -23.02
C PRO A 302 1.92 -27.40 -23.65
N GLY A 303 1.67 -27.24 -24.95
CA GLY A 303 1.16 -28.30 -25.80
C GLY A 303 2.30 -29.28 -26.10
N THR A 304 2.03 -30.57 -25.96
CA THR A 304 2.92 -31.67 -26.31
C THR A 304 3.31 -31.61 -27.79
N GLY A 305 4.49 -31.06 -28.07
CA GLY A 305 5.14 -31.09 -29.37
C GLY A 305 6.47 -31.83 -29.26
N THR A 306 6.57 -32.97 -29.93
CA THR A 306 7.81 -33.73 -30.08
C THR A 306 8.78 -32.97 -31.00
N PHE A 307 9.98 -32.68 -30.51
CA PHE A 307 11.08 -32.14 -31.31
C PHE A 307 12.04 -33.25 -31.70
N ASN A 308 12.24 -33.46 -33.01
CA ASN A 308 13.30 -34.31 -33.53
C ASN A 308 14.55 -33.45 -33.75
N VAL A 309 15.64 -33.79 -33.07
CA VAL A 309 16.96 -33.18 -33.27
C VAL A 309 17.73 -34.04 -34.29
N PRO A 310 18.13 -33.51 -35.46
CA PRO A 310 19.04 -34.21 -36.34
C PRO A 310 20.47 -34.07 -35.81
N LEU A 311 21.08 -35.18 -35.41
CA LEU A 311 22.53 -35.28 -35.28
C LEU A 311 23.13 -35.69 -36.63
N GLY A 312 24.07 -34.89 -37.13
CA GLY A 312 25.07 -35.32 -38.11
C GLY A 312 25.09 -34.53 -39.41
N ALA A 313 25.94 -33.50 -39.46
CA ALA A 313 26.74 -33.16 -40.64
C ALA A 313 27.87 -32.21 -40.23
N THR A 314 29.06 -32.77 -40.13
CA THR A 314 30.35 -32.06 -40.17
C THR A 314 30.46 -31.23 -41.43
N GLU A 315 30.70 -29.93 -41.33
CA GLU A 315 31.44 -29.19 -42.36
C GLU A 315 32.08 -27.92 -41.77
N SER A 316 33.37 -27.81 -42.03
CA SER A 316 34.30 -26.77 -41.62
C SER A 316 34.20 -25.53 -42.52
N LYS A 317 34.34 -24.34 -41.93
CA LYS A 317 34.81 -23.08 -42.56
C LYS A 317 34.95 -22.01 -41.45
N THR A 318 36.16 -21.83 -40.91
CA THR A 318 37.16 -20.79 -41.25
C THR A 318 36.68 -19.34 -41.09
N HIS A 319 37.21 -18.70 -40.05
CA HIS A 319 37.60 -17.29 -39.88
C HIS A 319 37.40 -16.34 -41.08
N ASP A 320 36.76 -15.20 -40.84
CA ASP A 320 37.29 -13.89 -41.26
C ASP A 320 36.60 -12.75 -40.47
N TRP A 321 37.35 -12.05 -39.62
CA TRP A 321 36.97 -10.76 -39.04
C TRP A 321 38.08 -9.79 -39.44
N VAL A 322 37.76 -8.93 -40.39
CA VAL A 322 38.64 -7.87 -40.89
C VAL A 322 38.48 -6.65 -39.99
N ASP A 323 39.64 -6.15 -39.55
CA ASP A 323 39.88 -4.89 -38.87
C ASP A 323 39.33 -3.68 -39.64
N ASP A 324 38.78 -2.71 -38.91
CA ASP A 324 38.92 -1.31 -39.29
C ASP A 324 39.39 -0.49 -38.08
N LYS A 325 40.57 0.12 -38.28
CA LYS A 325 41.28 1.01 -37.36
C LYS A 325 40.87 2.46 -37.60
N ALA A 326 40.60 3.19 -36.50
CA ALA A 326 40.96 4.60 -36.29
C ALA A 326 40.83 4.88 -34.77
N SER A 327 41.92 4.86 -33.98
CA SER A 327 42.65 6.06 -33.49
C SER A 327 41.70 7.14 -32.93
N ASP A 328 41.69 7.50 -31.64
CA ASP A 328 42.84 7.98 -30.87
C ASP A 328 42.58 8.10 -29.35
N GLN A 329 43.69 7.92 -28.60
CA GLN A 329 44.12 8.57 -27.34
C GLN A 329 43.58 8.21 -25.94
N MET A 330 44.53 7.64 -25.16
CA MET A 330 44.93 7.87 -23.75
C MET A 330 43.92 7.57 -22.61
N GLY A 331 44.26 6.89 -21.51
CA GLY A 331 45.58 6.55 -20.96
C GLY A 331 45.52 5.52 -19.82
N MET A 332 46.72 5.12 -19.40
CA MET A 332 47.09 4.03 -18.50
C MET A 332 46.53 4.13 -17.06
N SER A 333 46.24 2.98 -16.44
CA SER A 333 46.96 2.57 -15.22
C SER A 333 46.74 1.07 -14.91
N GLU A 334 47.87 0.39 -14.88
CA GLU A 334 48.21 -0.98 -14.53
C GLU A 334 48.01 -1.27 -13.02
N VAL A 335 47.37 -2.40 -12.66
CA VAL A 335 47.67 -3.13 -11.41
C VAL A 335 47.52 -4.64 -11.65
N LYS A 336 48.54 -5.35 -11.15
CA LYS A 336 48.99 -6.72 -11.32
C LYS A 336 48.56 -7.59 -10.12
N GLY A 337 48.42 -8.90 -10.32
CA GLY A 337 48.28 -9.93 -9.27
C GLY A 337 47.29 -11.02 -9.72
N GLU A 338 47.71 -12.13 -10.35
CA GLU A 338 48.57 -13.24 -9.90
C GLU A 338 47.89 -14.10 -8.82
N GLY A 339 47.60 -15.37 -9.17
CA GLY A 339 46.95 -16.36 -8.30
C GLY A 339 46.50 -17.61 -9.05
N ASP A 340 47.48 -18.43 -9.46
CA ASP A 340 47.33 -19.79 -9.99
C ASP A 340 46.72 -20.77 -8.97
N PHE A 341 45.94 -21.75 -9.45
CA PHE A 341 45.77 -23.05 -8.80
C PHE A 341 45.82 -24.18 -9.87
N PRO A 342 46.56 -25.28 -9.62
CA PRO A 342 46.89 -26.27 -10.63
C PRO A 342 45.82 -27.36 -10.80
N VAL A 343 45.68 -27.82 -12.05
CA VAL A 343 44.89 -28.98 -12.46
C VAL A 343 45.79 -30.21 -12.49
N GLU A 344 45.46 -31.21 -11.68
CA GLU A 344 46.15 -32.50 -11.66
C GLU A 344 45.54 -33.43 -12.72
N SER A 345 46.39 -33.96 -13.59
CA SER A 345 46.06 -34.88 -14.68
C SER A 345 46.48 -36.29 -14.28
N GLY A 346 45.53 -37.23 -14.19
CA GLY A 346 45.77 -38.65 -13.96
C GLY A 346 45.28 -39.48 -15.14
N LEU A 347 46.22 -40.02 -15.91
CA LEU A 347 46.04 -40.87 -17.09
C LEU A 347 45.80 -42.33 -16.67
N GLY A 348 44.88 -43.04 -17.36
CA GLY A 348 44.75 -44.49 -17.24
C GLY A 348 43.56 -45.10 -17.98
N THR A 349 43.75 -45.42 -19.27
CA THR A 349 42.96 -46.43 -20.01
C THR A 349 43.69 -47.78 -19.96
N PRO A 350 42.99 -48.93 -19.90
CA PRO A 350 42.63 -49.58 -21.17
C PRO A 350 41.33 -50.43 -21.19
N THR A 351 40.78 -50.51 -22.42
CA THR A 351 40.12 -51.65 -23.11
C THR A 351 38.79 -52.27 -22.67
N SER A 352 37.85 -52.18 -23.63
CA SER A 352 36.94 -53.21 -24.17
C SER A 352 35.59 -53.54 -23.50
N GLU A 353 34.57 -53.54 -24.36
CA GLU A 353 33.30 -54.29 -24.34
C GLU A 353 32.34 -54.08 -23.15
N ASP A 354 31.30 -53.27 -23.39
CA ASP A 354 29.88 -53.68 -23.35
C ASP A 354 28.99 -52.42 -23.28
N ALA A 355 28.05 -52.28 -24.22
CA ALA A 355 26.93 -51.36 -24.06
C ALA A 355 26.11 -51.80 -22.83
N PRO A 356 25.54 -50.89 -21.99
CA PRO A 356 24.14 -50.51 -22.22
C PRO A 356 23.61 -49.22 -21.54
N LYS A 357 22.34 -48.91 -21.87
CA LYS A 357 21.30 -48.24 -21.06
C LYS A 357 21.38 -46.71 -20.88
N GLY A 358 20.64 -46.01 -21.75
CA GLY A 358 20.14 -44.67 -21.47
C GLY A 358 19.18 -44.66 -20.27
N VAL A 359 19.40 -43.73 -19.35
CA VAL A 359 18.59 -43.51 -18.15
C VAL A 359 17.31 -42.74 -18.53
N LYS A 360 16.15 -43.35 -18.30
CA LYS A 360 14.84 -42.70 -18.43
C LYS A 360 14.49 -42.07 -17.07
N ILE A 361 14.52 -40.73 -16.99
CA ILE A 361 14.06 -40.00 -15.80
C ILE A 361 12.59 -39.67 -15.99
N THR A 362 11.73 -40.32 -15.21
CA THR A 362 10.30 -39.98 -15.10
C THR A 362 10.15 -39.11 -13.85
N ILE A 363 9.67 -37.88 -14.00
CA ILE A 363 9.35 -37.01 -12.87
C ILE A 363 7.83 -37.14 -12.63
N ASP A 364 7.46 -38.00 -11.70
CA ASP A 364 6.09 -38.05 -11.19
C ASP A 364 5.91 -36.91 -10.19
N THR A 365 5.05 -35.95 -10.54
CA THR A 365 4.63 -34.90 -9.61
C THR A 365 3.34 -35.36 -8.95
N GLU A 366 3.46 -35.97 -7.77
CA GLU A 366 2.30 -36.21 -6.90
C GLU A 366 1.76 -34.87 -6.38
N THR A 367 0.55 -34.51 -6.80
CA THR A 367 -0.26 -33.52 -6.09
C THR A 367 -1.17 -34.25 -5.13
N ALA A 368 -0.81 -34.27 -3.85
CA ALA A 368 -1.67 -34.71 -2.77
C ALA A 368 -2.86 -33.77 -2.57
N PHE A 369 -4.01 -34.39 -2.28
CA PHE A 369 -5.37 -33.84 -2.23
C PHE A 369 -5.62 -32.85 -1.09
#